data_AF-A0A7X9J9K7-F1
#
_entry.id   AF-A0A7X9J9K7-F1
#
_cell.length_a   1.000
_cell.length_b   1.000
_cell.length_c   1.000
_cell.angle_alpha   90.00
_cell.angle_beta   90.00
_cell.angle_gamma   90.00
#
_symmetry.space_group_name_H-M   'P 1'
#
loop_
_entity.id
_entity.type
_entity.pdbx_description
1 polymer ?
#
loop_
_entity_poly.entity_id
_entity_poly.type
_entity_poly.pdbx_seq_one_letter_code
_entity_poly.pdbx_strand_id
1 'polypeptide(L)' 'HPGPKHIQAAAGRNEEAFWSLNTDAHLRSVLLGRSVTIPVVNGEMTLGEFGRIYFADFDQVRARQRTVRVQIVGE' A
#
# COMPACT_ATOMS: atom_id res chain seq x y z
N HIS A 1 -3.65 -18.68 -6.88
CA HIS A 1 -4.38 -17.43 -7.20
C HIS A 1 -3.44 -16.61 -8.07
N PRO A 2 -3.84 -16.03 -9.22
CA PRO A 2 -5.18 -15.83 -9.80
C PRO A 2 -5.78 -17.09 -10.46
N GLY A 3 -7.08 -17.04 -10.79
CA GLY A 3 -7.75 -18.09 -11.57
C GLY A 3 -7.88 -17.73 -13.07
N PRO A 4 -8.25 -18.68 -13.94
CA PRO A 4 -8.27 -18.46 -15.40
C PRO A 4 -9.16 -17.29 -15.85
N LYS A 5 -10.34 -17.11 -15.24
CA LYS A 5 -11.24 -15.99 -15.53
C LYS A 5 -10.63 -14.63 -15.18
N HIS A 6 -9.84 -14.56 -14.11
CA HIS A 6 -9.16 -13.34 -13.72
C HIS A 6 -8.07 -12.97 -14.73
N ILE A 7 -7.29 -13.96 -15.19
CA ILE A 7 -6.28 -13.76 -16.24
C ILE A 7 -6.91 -13.29 -17.55
N GLN A 8 -8.04 -13.88 -17.95
CA GLN A 8 -8.77 -13.45 -19.15
C GLN A 8 -9.24 -11.98 -19.03
N ALA A 9 -9.76 -11.59 -17.87
CA ALA A 9 -10.16 -10.21 -17.61
C ALA A 9 -8.96 -9.24 -17.60
N ALA A 10 -7.81 -9.66 -17.07
CA ALA A 10 -6.57 -8.88 -17.08
C ALA A 10 -6.05 -8.66 -18.51
N ALA A 11 -6.04 -9.71 -19.33
CA ALA A 11 -5.66 -9.61 -20.75
C ALA A 11 -6.55 -8.62 -21.51
N GLY A 12 -7.86 -8.58 -21.21
CA GLY A 12 -8.79 -7.59 -21.78
C GLY A 12 -8.49 -6.13 -21.42
N ARG A 13 -7.67 -5.88 -20.37
CA ARG A 13 -7.18 -4.55 -19.97
C ARG A 13 -5.74 -4.30 -20.42
N ASN A 14 -5.19 -5.14 -21.30
CA ASN A 14 -3.79 -5.09 -21.73
C ASN A 14 -2.81 -5.24 -20.53
N GLU A 15 -3.17 -6.08 -19.57
CA GLU A 15 -2.34 -6.43 -18.41
C GLU A 15 -1.64 -7.78 -18.62
N GLU A 16 -0.39 -7.86 -18.22
CA GLU A 16 0.37 -9.11 -18.22
C GLU A 16 -0.11 -10.06 -17.11
N ALA A 17 -0.17 -11.36 -17.40
CA ALA A 17 -0.69 -12.35 -16.47
C ALA A 17 0.04 -12.35 -15.10
N PHE A 18 1.36 -12.12 -15.11
CA PHE A 18 2.15 -12.09 -13.88
C PHE A 18 1.82 -10.89 -12.97
N TRP A 19 1.19 -9.83 -13.49
CA TRP A 19 0.77 -8.69 -12.67
C TRP A 19 -0.31 -9.05 -11.65
N SER A 20 -0.97 -10.20 -11.83
CA SER A 20 -2.00 -10.72 -10.92
C SER A 20 -1.43 -11.59 -9.78
N LEU A 21 -0.11 -11.80 -9.73
CA LEU A 21 0.56 -12.63 -8.71
C LEU A 21 0.88 -11.85 -7.42
N ASN A 22 -0.08 -11.08 -6.92
CA ASN A 22 0.10 -10.17 -5.77
C ASN A 22 -0.96 -10.36 -4.67
N THR A 23 -1.57 -11.54 -4.60
CA THR A 23 -2.65 -11.84 -3.63
C THR A 23 -2.20 -11.66 -2.19
N ASP A 24 -0.99 -12.12 -1.87
CA ASP A 24 -0.36 -11.95 -0.56
C ASP A 24 -0.12 -10.47 -0.25
N ALA A 25 0.26 -9.65 -1.25
CA ALA A 25 0.42 -8.21 -1.09
C ALA A 25 -0.88 -7.54 -0.64
N HIS A 26 -2.02 -7.93 -1.25
CA HIS A 26 -3.34 -7.47 -0.85
C HIS A 26 -3.68 -7.89 0.59
N LEU A 27 -3.45 -9.15 0.96
CA LEU A 27 -3.71 -9.63 2.33
C LEU A 27 -2.86 -8.90 3.38
N ARG A 28 -1.56 -8.70 3.11
CA ARG A 28 -0.66 -7.96 4.00
C ARG A 28 -1.07 -6.49 4.16
N SER A 29 -1.51 -5.85 3.08
CA SER A 29 -2.01 -4.47 3.13
C SER A 29 -3.27 -4.35 4.01
N VAL A 30 -4.17 -5.34 3.97
CA VAL A 30 -5.35 -5.37 4.84
C VAL A 30 -4.96 -5.57 6.31
N LEU A 31 -4.03 -6.48 6.58
CA LEU A 31 -3.61 -6.82 7.94
C LEU A 31 -2.80 -5.72 8.63
N LEU A 32 -1.88 -5.08 7.91
CA LEU A 32 -0.98 -4.06 8.47
C LEU A 32 -1.58 -2.65 8.44
N GLY A 33 -2.64 -2.44 7.66
CA GLY A 33 -3.22 -1.13 7.43
C GLY A 33 -2.50 -0.35 6.33
N ARG A 34 -3.23 0.59 5.72
CA ARG A 34 -2.77 1.41 4.58
C ARG A 34 -2.44 2.86 4.94
N SER A 35 -2.62 3.25 6.21
CA SER A 35 -2.42 4.61 6.71
C SER A 35 -2.29 4.60 8.22
N VAL A 36 -1.66 5.64 8.75
CA VAL A 36 -1.59 5.93 10.18
C VAL A 36 -1.98 7.39 10.40
N THR A 37 -2.58 7.67 11.55
CA THR A 37 -2.88 9.04 12.00
C THR A 37 -2.07 9.30 13.25
N ILE A 38 -1.31 10.40 13.27
CA ILE A 38 -0.42 10.76 14.36
C ILE A 38 -0.81 12.16 14.85
N PRO A 39 -1.08 12.36 16.15
CA PRO A 39 -1.30 13.69 16.70
C PRO A 39 -0.07 14.57 16.53
N VAL A 40 -0.28 15.85 16.24
CA VAL A 40 0.75 16.88 16.30
C VAL A 40 0.41 17.79 17.47
N VAL A 41 1.31 17.87 18.45
CA VAL A 41 1.12 18.68 19.67
C VAL A 41 2.31 19.60 19.80
N ASN A 42 2.05 20.91 19.96
CA ASN A 42 3.09 21.95 20.02
C ASN A 42 4.07 21.91 18.82
N GLY A 43 3.56 21.57 17.62
CA GLY A 43 4.37 21.48 16.40
C GLY A 43 5.13 20.18 16.22
N GLU A 44 5.03 19.22 17.14
CA GLU A 44 5.76 17.95 17.09
C GLU A 44 4.83 16.75 16.91
N MET A 45 5.21 15.82 16.02
CA MET A 45 4.51 14.53 15.88
C MET A 45 4.71 13.70 17.14
N THR A 46 3.60 13.29 17.77
CA THR A 46 3.63 12.47 18.98
C THR A 46 3.87 11.01 18.63
N LEU A 47 5.13 10.62 18.55
CA LEU A 47 5.59 9.23 18.44
C LEU A 47 6.26 8.79 19.74
N GLY A 48 6.21 7.50 20.07
CA GLY A 48 7.06 6.96 21.13
C GLY A 48 8.54 7.01 20.74
N GLU A 49 9.45 6.82 21.71
CA GLU A 49 10.91 6.84 21.51
C GLU A 49 11.38 5.99 20.30
N PHE A 50 10.75 4.82 20.14
CA PHE A 50 11.02 3.88 19.04
C PHE A 50 9.98 3.91 17.92
N GLY A 51 9.04 4.86 17.95
CA GLY A 51 8.01 5.04 16.93
C GLY A 51 8.61 5.51 15.61
N ARG A 52 8.22 4.86 14.51
CA ARG A 52 8.69 5.17 13.15
C ARG A 52 7.54 4.99 12.17
N ILE A 53 7.57 5.75 11.08
CA ILE A 53 6.62 5.63 9.97
C ILE A 53 7.35 4.94 8.83
N TYR A 54 6.78 3.85 8.33
CA TYR A 54 7.34 3.09 7.21
C TYR A 54 6.39 3.12 6.02
N PHE A 55 6.97 3.31 4.83
CA PHE A 55 6.33 2.91 3.59
C PHE A 55 6.74 1.46 3.29
N ALA A 56 5.75 0.58 3.12
CA ALA A 56 5.99 -0.82 2.81
C ALA A 56 5.32 -1.18 1.48
N ASP A 57 6.12 -1.50 0.47
CA ASP A 57 5.62 -2.00 -0.82
C ASP A 57 5.59 -3.52 -0.81
N PHE A 58 4.39 -4.07 -0.88
CA PHE A 58 4.17 -5.51 -0.91
C PHE A 58 3.96 -6.05 -2.33
N ASP A 59 3.61 -5.20 -3.31
CA ASP A 59 3.36 -5.62 -4.68
C ASP A 59 4.62 -5.49 -5.53
N GLN A 60 5.47 -6.52 -5.44
CA GLN A 60 6.78 -6.55 -6.10
C GLN A 60 6.74 -7.16 -7.50
N VAL A 61 5.56 -7.52 -8.02
CA VAL A 61 5.45 -8.23 -9.32
C VAL A 61 5.87 -7.35 -10.49
N ARG A 62 5.80 -6.01 -10.36
CA ARG A 62 6.27 -5.07 -11.38
C ARG A 62 6.67 -3.73 -10.78
N ALA A 63 7.66 -3.09 -11.40
CA ALA A 63 8.03 -1.71 -11.10
C ALA A 63 6.89 -0.75 -11.47
N ARG A 64 6.59 0.18 -10.56
CA ARG A 64 5.54 1.18 -10.70
C ARG A 64 5.89 2.37 -9.79
N GLN A 65 5.51 3.57 -10.20
CA GLN A 65 5.57 4.71 -9.30
C GLN A 65 4.56 4.54 -8.15
N ARG A 66 5.00 4.87 -6.94
CA ARG A 66 4.19 4.83 -5.72
C ARG A 66 4.04 6.24 -5.19
N THR A 67 2.84 6.59 -4.74
CA THR A 67 2.55 7.90 -4.17
C THR A 67 2.04 7.72 -2.75
N VAL A 68 2.76 8.27 -1.78
CA VAL A 68 2.30 8.39 -0.40
C VAL A 68 1.67 9.77 -0.23
N ARG A 69 0.43 9.83 0.24
CA ARG A 69 -0.25 11.10 0.52
C ARG A 69 -0.09 11.43 1.99
N VAL A 70 0.37 12.65 2.27
CA VAL A 70 0.45 13.21 3.62
C VAL A 70 -0.54 14.37 3.70
N GLN A 71 -1.37 14.36 4.73
CA GLN A 71 -2.33 15.41 5.00
C GLN A 71 -2.17 15.86 6.45
N ILE A 72 -2.06 17.18 6.64
CA ILE A 72 -2.01 17.82 7.96
C ILE A 72 -3.29 18.64 8.08
N VAL A 73 -3.99 18.49 9.20
CA VAL A 73 -5.23 19.19 9.51
C VAL A 73 -5.13 19.69 10.94
N GLY A 74 -5.35 20.99 11.14
CA GLY A 74 -5.23 21.66 12.44
C GLY A 74 -5.23 23.17 12.27
N GLU A 75 -5.14 23.89 13.39
CA GLU A 75 -4.92 25.34 13.47
C GLU A 75 -3.47 25.64 13.86
#